data_AF-A0A1N6IU07-F1
#
_entry.id   AF-A0A1N6IU07-F1
#
_cell.length_a   1.000
_cell.length_b   1.000
_cell.length_c   1.000
_cell.angle_alpha   90.00
_cell.angle_beta   90.00
_cell.angle_gamma   90.00
#
_symmetry.space_group_name_H-M   'P 1'
#
loop_
_entity.id
_entity.type
_entity.pdbx_description
1 polymer ?
#
loop_
_entity_poly.entity_id
_entity_poly.type
_entity_poly.pdbx_seq_one_letter_code
_entity_poly.pdbx_strand_id
1 'polypeptide(L)'
;MQIDKSYFTLPEILERWQITEADLIYLAENDKLRLSVRVFGVPMEFGDIEEDERGEPYKVPWEQSYHSGLLDLHARDVFQLFRCGEVHLESFRAPKADYATTWGDAKPVLVMIGDLLLRRDERDRFEIETGFSPGGQPMEEATFIHSADYLEVRCNGCRFKLGPIQAEVVRALHEAAQAGVPWQNGKAILSRAGSKSLRMADVFKSQKDWRHLIRSDRRGGYRLNLD
;
A
#
# COMPACT_ATOMS: atom_id res chain seq x y z
N MET A 1 7.83 7.73 21.23
CA MET A 1 6.43 7.69 20.74
C MET A 1 6.48 7.39 19.25
N GLN A 2 5.94 6.26 18.80
CA GLN A 2 5.89 5.92 17.38
C GLN A 2 4.56 6.46 16.82
N ILE A 3 4.66 7.44 15.92
CA ILE A 3 3.48 8.04 15.28
C ILE A 3 3.11 7.18 14.08
N ASP A 4 1.84 6.78 14.00
CA ASP A 4 1.33 6.02 12.87
C ASP A 4 1.07 6.95 11.67
N LYS A 5 2.11 7.24 10.89
CA LYS A 5 2.05 8.18 9.76
C LYS A 5 1.32 7.60 8.55
N SER A 6 0.36 8.32 7.98
CA SER A 6 -0.34 7.92 6.74
C SER A 6 0.46 8.17 5.46
N TYR A 7 1.53 8.96 5.54
CA TYR A 7 2.41 9.33 4.43
C TYR A 7 3.80 9.71 4.96
N PHE A 8 4.78 9.74 4.07
CA PHE A 8 6.20 9.98 4.36
C PHE A 8 6.76 11.00 3.37
N THR A 9 7.70 11.82 3.82
CA THR A 9 8.47 12.71 2.95
C THR A 9 9.50 11.92 2.15
N LEU A 10 9.98 12.47 1.02
CA LEU A 10 11.01 11.79 0.22
C LEU A 10 12.29 11.48 1.03
N PRO A 11 12.83 12.39 1.87
CA PRO A 11 14.01 12.08 2.68
C PRO A 11 13.82 10.88 3.61
N GLU A 12 12.63 10.72 4.22
CA GLU A 12 12.33 9.56 5.07
C GLU A 12 12.35 8.25 4.26
N ILE A 13 11.88 8.30 3.01
CA ILE A 13 11.88 7.14 2.13
C ILE A 13 13.29 6.82 1.63
N LEU A 14 14.08 7.82 1.25
CA LEU A 14 15.47 7.64 0.84
C LEU A 14 16.31 7.03 1.96
N GLU A 15 16.16 7.53 3.20
CA GLU A 15 16.84 6.99 4.37
C GLU A 15 16.39 5.56 4.67
N ARG A 16 15.08 5.31 4.67
CA ARG A 16 14.52 4.00 4.95
C ARG A 16 14.96 2.97 3.93
N TRP A 17 14.89 3.33 2.64
CA TRP A 17 15.18 2.45 1.52
C TRP A 17 16.66 2.33 1.18
N GLN A 18 17.49 3.23 1.72
CA GLN A 18 18.91 3.32 1.40
C GLN A 18 19.17 3.40 -0.12
N ILE A 19 18.27 4.09 -0.84
CA ILE A 19 18.41 4.36 -2.28
C ILE A 19 18.79 5.82 -2.50
N THR A 20 19.32 6.10 -3.68
CA THR A 20 19.63 7.48 -4.06
C THR A 20 18.38 8.23 -4.50
N GLU A 21 18.43 9.56 -4.48
CA GLU A 21 17.37 10.39 -5.05
C GLU A 21 17.15 10.07 -6.53
N ALA A 22 18.22 9.80 -7.29
CA ALA A 22 18.13 9.40 -8.70
C ALA A 22 17.35 8.09 -8.91
N ASP A 23 17.53 7.10 -8.03
CA ASP A 23 16.78 5.83 -8.10
C ASP A 23 15.29 6.05 -7.78
N LEU A 24 14.98 6.87 -6.77
CA LEU A 24 13.60 7.23 -6.44
C LEU A 24 12.92 7.95 -7.60
N ILE A 25 13.62 8.92 -8.21
CA ILE A 25 13.14 9.63 -9.40
C ILE A 25 12.88 8.65 -10.53
N TYR A 26 13.83 7.77 -10.83
CA TYR A 26 13.67 6.75 -11.88
C TYR A 26 12.42 5.89 -11.64
N LEU A 27 12.20 5.43 -10.42
CA LEU A 27 11.01 4.64 -10.07
C LEU A 27 9.72 5.43 -10.31
N ALA A 28 9.69 6.71 -9.95
CA ALA A 28 8.53 7.56 -10.08
C ALA A 28 8.23 7.95 -11.55
N GLU A 29 9.26 8.29 -12.32
CA GLU A 29 9.14 8.62 -13.75
C GLU A 29 8.70 7.41 -14.60
N ASN A 30 8.98 6.19 -14.15
CA ASN A 30 8.62 4.95 -14.84
C ASN A 30 7.34 4.29 -14.28
N ASP A 31 6.52 5.04 -13.54
CA ASP A 31 5.23 4.61 -12.98
C ASP A 31 5.35 3.37 -12.06
N LYS A 32 6.55 3.12 -11.51
CA LYS A 32 6.82 2.06 -10.53
C LYS A 32 6.51 2.52 -9.10
N LEU A 33 6.52 3.83 -8.88
CA LEU A 33 6.26 4.46 -7.59
C LEU A 33 5.40 5.71 -7.77
N ARG A 34 4.32 5.83 -7.00
CA ARG A 34 3.39 6.96 -7.08
C ARG A 34 3.71 8.00 -6.01
N LEU A 35 4.09 9.18 -6.46
CA LEU A 35 4.27 10.33 -5.57
C LEU A 35 2.97 11.13 -5.50
N SER A 36 2.68 11.67 -4.32
CA SER A 36 1.50 12.48 -4.06
C SER A 36 1.87 13.87 -3.56
N VAL A 37 0.95 14.82 -3.70
CA VAL A 37 1.01 16.15 -3.08
C VAL A 37 -0.17 16.36 -2.14
N ARG A 38 0.03 17.12 -1.06
CA ARG A 38 -1.03 17.51 -0.13
C ARG A 38 -1.71 18.79 -0.60
N VAL A 39 -3.02 18.74 -0.76
CA VAL A 39 -3.84 19.89 -1.16
C VAL A 39 -4.94 20.20 -0.14
N PHE A 40 -5.42 21.45 -0.14
CA PHE A 40 -6.49 21.92 0.74
C PHE A 40 -7.50 22.76 -0.04
N GLY A 41 -8.76 22.35 0.00
CA GLY A 41 -9.88 23.07 -0.60
C GLY A 41 -9.76 23.27 -2.12
N VAL A 42 -9.12 22.34 -2.83
CA VAL A 42 -8.99 22.44 -4.29
C VAL A 42 -10.30 21.99 -4.94
N PRO A 43 -10.93 22.77 -5.83
CA PRO A 43 -12.10 22.33 -6.57
C PRO A 43 -11.70 21.21 -7.52
N MET A 44 -12.14 19.98 -7.24
CA MET A 44 -11.83 18.78 -8.01
C MET A 44 -13.11 18.16 -8.58
N GLU A 45 -13.02 17.75 -9.84
CA GLU A 45 -13.98 16.94 -10.56
C GLU A 45 -13.38 15.55 -10.74
N PHE A 46 -14.18 14.53 -10.39
CA PHE A 46 -13.88 13.13 -10.59
C PHE A 46 -14.91 12.55 -11.54
N GLY A 47 -14.44 11.70 -12.45
CA GLY A 47 -15.30 11.06 -13.42
C GLY A 47 -14.63 9.93 -14.15
N ASP A 48 -15.43 9.28 -14.98
CA ASP A 48 -15.01 8.18 -15.83
C ASP A 48 -14.91 8.66 -17.29
N ILE A 49 -14.14 7.93 -18.09
CA ILE A 49 -14.05 8.17 -19.53
C ILE A 49 -14.87 7.09 -20.23
N GLU A 50 -15.93 7.50 -20.91
CA GLU A 50 -16.74 6.61 -21.73
C GLU A 50 -16.45 6.86 -23.21
N GLU A 51 -16.81 5.90 -24.06
CA GLU A 51 -16.70 6.02 -25.52
C GLU A 51 -18.09 6.27 -26.10
N ASP A 52 -18.21 7.22 -27.03
CA ASP A 52 -19.46 7.43 -27.77
C ASP A 52 -19.69 6.35 -28.85
N GLU A 53 -20.79 6.44 -29.61
CA GLU A 53 -21.11 5.50 -30.70
C GLU A 53 -20.03 5.41 -31.80
N ARG A 54 -19.08 6.35 -31.83
CA ARG A 54 -17.97 6.43 -32.80
C ARG A 54 -16.63 6.00 -32.19
N GLY A 55 -16.61 5.63 -30.90
CA GLY A 55 -15.39 5.29 -30.17
C GLY A 55 -14.61 6.51 -29.68
N GLU A 56 -15.19 7.71 -29.72
CA GLU A 56 -14.51 8.92 -29.24
C GLU A 56 -14.69 9.03 -27.71
N PRO A 57 -13.60 9.26 -26.96
CA PRO A 57 -13.68 9.34 -25.50
C PRO A 57 -14.35 10.65 -25.07
N TYR A 58 -15.30 10.55 -24.14
CA TYR A 58 -15.95 11.69 -23.50
C TYR A 58 -15.99 11.51 -21.98
N LYS A 59 -15.97 12.63 -21.26
CA LYS A 59 -15.93 12.64 -19.79
C LYS A 59 -17.34 12.54 -19.21
N VAL A 60 -17.52 11.64 -18.26
CA VAL A 60 -18.74 11.51 -17.46
C VAL A 60 -18.43 11.88 -16.01
N PRO A 61 -18.66 13.13 -15.58
CA PRO A 61 -18.42 13.55 -14.21
C PRO A 61 -19.46 12.95 -13.26
N TRP A 62 -19.02 12.41 -12.13
CA TRP A 62 -19.91 11.90 -11.08
C TRP A 62 -19.71 12.59 -9.72
N GLU A 63 -18.59 13.31 -9.51
CA GLU A 63 -18.40 14.15 -8.33
C GLU A 63 -17.70 15.46 -8.68
N GLN A 64 -18.22 16.56 -8.14
CA GLN A 64 -17.53 17.86 -8.08
C GLN A 64 -17.54 18.33 -6.63
N SER A 65 -16.37 18.48 -6.03
CA SER A 65 -16.23 18.83 -4.61
C SER A 65 -14.97 19.64 -4.33
N TYR A 66 -14.88 20.19 -3.11
CA TYR A 66 -13.67 20.86 -2.62
C TYR A 66 -12.80 19.82 -1.88
N HIS A 67 -11.78 19.33 -2.57
CA HIS A 67 -10.94 18.25 -2.10
C HIS A 67 -9.83 18.76 -1.15
N SER A 68 -9.67 18.09 -0.01
CA SER A 68 -8.56 18.29 0.92
C SER A 68 -7.95 16.94 1.26
N GLY A 69 -6.75 16.66 0.75
CA GLY A 69 -6.31 15.28 0.60
C GLY A 69 -4.91 15.15 0.04
N LEU A 70 -4.49 13.91 -0.19
CA LEU A 70 -3.34 13.61 -1.03
C LEU A 70 -3.86 13.31 -2.43
N LEU A 71 -3.25 13.93 -3.43
CA LEU A 71 -3.52 13.67 -4.84
C LEU A 71 -2.29 13.08 -5.50
N ASP A 72 -2.47 12.01 -6.27
CA ASP A 72 -1.37 11.36 -6.98
C ASP A 72 -0.99 12.10 -8.24
N LEU A 73 0.32 12.19 -8.47
CA LEU A 73 0.87 12.79 -9.68
C LEU A 73 0.94 11.74 -10.80
N HIS A 74 0.81 12.20 -12.05
CA HIS A 74 1.18 11.35 -13.19
C HIS A 74 2.70 11.30 -13.34
N ALA A 75 3.23 10.21 -13.90
CA ALA A 75 4.66 10.06 -14.14
C ALA A 75 5.24 11.21 -15.00
N ARG A 76 4.46 11.72 -15.98
CA ARG A 76 4.84 12.89 -16.79
C ARG A 76 5.01 14.16 -15.96
N ASP A 77 4.17 14.34 -14.94
CA ASP A 77 4.15 15.53 -14.08
C ASP A 77 5.36 15.46 -13.14
N VAL A 78 5.68 14.26 -12.63
CA VAL A 78 6.89 13.98 -11.86
C VAL A 78 8.16 14.30 -12.67
N PHE A 79 8.24 13.81 -13.90
CA PHE A 79 9.37 14.10 -14.80
C PHE A 79 9.55 15.61 -15.01
N GLN A 80 8.46 16.34 -15.28
CA GLN A 80 8.51 17.79 -15.45
C GLN A 80 8.94 18.50 -14.16
N LEU A 81 8.42 18.06 -13.02
CA LEU A 81 8.73 18.63 -11.71
C LEU A 81 10.21 18.50 -11.37
N PHE A 82 10.82 17.31 -11.51
CA PHE A 82 12.25 17.13 -11.23
C PHE A 82 13.15 17.84 -12.24
N ARG A 83 12.67 18.09 -13.46
CA ARG A 83 13.40 18.86 -14.48
C ARG A 83 13.35 20.37 -14.25
N CYS A 84 12.20 20.90 -13.82
CA CYS A 84 11.94 22.34 -13.74
C CYS A 84 11.97 22.91 -12.32
N GLY A 85 11.92 22.05 -11.29
CA GLY A 85 11.84 22.44 -9.88
C GLY A 85 10.41 22.74 -9.39
N GLU A 86 9.51 23.09 -10.30
CA GLU A 86 8.10 23.35 -10.04
C GLU A 86 7.22 22.96 -11.24
N VAL A 87 5.95 22.69 -10.97
CA VAL A 87 4.93 22.46 -12.01
C VAL A 87 3.56 22.95 -11.54
N HIS A 88 2.74 23.40 -12.47
CA HIS A 88 1.36 23.84 -12.24
C HIS A 88 0.42 22.75 -12.77
N LEU A 89 -0.35 22.10 -11.89
CA LEU A 89 -1.15 20.93 -12.23
C LEU A 89 -2.64 21.20 -12.07
N GLU A 90 -3.38 20.75 -13.07
CA GLU A 90 -4.84 20.70 -13.05
C GLU A 90 -5.35 19.26 -12.99
N SER A 91 -4.52 18.26 -13.35
CA SER A 91 -4.94 16.87 -13.44
C SER A 91 -4.10 15.95 -12.55
N PHE A 92 -4.78 15.03 -11.88
CA PHE A 92 -4.20 14.10 -10.92
C PHE A 92 -4.71 12.69 -11.18
N ARG A 93 -3.98 11.69 -10.69
CA ARG A 93 -4.47 10.31 -10.68
C ARG A 93 -5.43 10.12 -9.51
N ALA A 94 -6.48 9.35 -9.74
CA ALA A 94 -7.40 8.89 -8.71
C ALA A 94 -7.55 7.36 -8.81
N PRO A 95 -7.46 6.60 -7.71
CA PRO A 95 -7.61 5.14 -7.76
C PRO A 95 -8.99 4.64 -8.18
N LYS A 96 -10.02 5.49 -8.10
CA LYS A 96 -11.43 5.14 -8.30
C LYS A 96 -12.10 5.95 -9.42
N ALA A 97 -11.34 6.69 -10.21
CA ALA A 97 -11.84 7.50 -11.30
C ALA A 97 -10.85 7.41 -12.46
N ASP A 98 -11.35 7.38 -13.70
CA ASP A 98 -10.46 7.42 -14.87
C ASP A 98 -9.77 8.78 -14.99
N TYR A 99 -10.41 9.84 -14.51
CA TYR A 99 -9.78 11.16 -14.40
C TYR A 99 -10.12 11.86 -13.07
N ALA A 100 -9.16 12.66 -12.62
CA ALA A 100 -9.38 13.70 -11.63
C ALA A 100 -8.77 15.00 -12.16
N THR A 101 -9.56 16.07 -12.20
CA THR A 101 -9.12 17.37 -12.71
C THR A 101 -9.69 18.51 -11.89
N THR A 102 -9.04 19.66 -11.87
CA THR A 102 -9.65 20.88 -11.38
C THR A 102 -10.79 21.29 -12.30
N TRP A 103 -11.85 21.90 -11.75
CA TRP A 103 -13.04 22.33 -12.51
C TRP A 103 -13.36 23.81 -12.32
N GLY A 104 -14.17 24.34 -13.24
CA GLY A 104 -14.52 25.77 -13.27
C GLY A 104 -13.28 26.65 -13.50
N ASP A 105 -13.23 27.79 -12.82
CA ASP A 105 -12.13 28.76 -12.90
C ASP A 105 -11.03 28.49 -11.85
N ALA A 106 -10.88 27.24 -11.40
CA ALA A 106 -9.87 26.85 -10.43
C ALA A 106 -8.46 27.12 -11.00
N LYS A 107 -7.61 27.76 -10.19
CA LYS A 107 -6.20 27.94 -10.56
C LYS A 107 -5.49 26.59 -10.49
N PRO A 108 -4.53 26.32 -11.40
CA PRO A 108 -3.63 25.18 -11.28
C PRO A 108 -2.96 25.13 -9.90
N VAL A 109 -2.80 23.93 -9.37
CA VAL A 109 -2.07 23.68 -8.13
C VAL A 109 -0.58 23.79 -8.42
N LEU A 110 0.10 24.75 -7.79
CA LEU A 110 1.56 24.81 -7.80
C LEU A 110 2.12 23.68 -6.93
N VAL A 111 3.00 22.86 -7.50
CA VAL A 111 3.68 21.76 -6.83
C VAL A 111 5.19 21.97 -6.94
N MET A 112 5.89 21.90 -5.81
CA MET A 112 7.34 21.91 -5.74
C MET A 112 7.86 20.55 -5.30
N ILE A 113 9.15 20.26 -5.57
CA ILE A 113 9.79 18.98 -5.16
C ILE A 113 9.66 18.77 -3.64
N GLY A 114 9.75 19.85 -2.85
CA GLY A 114 9.62 19.79 -1.38
C GLY A 114 8.22 19.38 -0.88
N ASP A 115 7.20 19.44 -1.73
CA ASP A 115 5.82 19.07 -1.37
C ASP A 115 5.51 17.59 -1.61
N LEU A 116 6.48 16.84 -2.17
CA LEU A 116 6.31 15.45 -2.55
C LEU A 116 6.27 14.51 -1.35
N LEU A 117 5.26 13.67 -1.35
CA LEU A 117 4.99 12.67 -0.32
C LEU A 117 4.84 11.30 -0.96
N LEU A 118 5.21 10.27 -0.21
CA LEU A 118 4.87 8.90 -0.51
C LEU A 118 3.80 8.43 0.48
N ARG A 119 2.66 7.97 -0.02
CA ARG A 119 1.65 7.39 0.86
C ARG A 119 2.13 6.07 1.47
N ARG A 120 1.59 5.74 2.64
CA ARG A 120 1.86 4.47 3.27
C ARG A 120 1.44 3.28 2.42
N ASP A 121 0.23 3.29 1.86
CA ASP A 121 -0.28 2.19 1.02
C ASP A 121 0.63 1.92 -0.18
N GLU A 122 1.12 2.98 -0.82
CA GLU A 122 2.03 2.90 -1.96
C GLU A 122 3.41 2.39 -1.55
N ARG A 123 3.95 2.88 -0.42
CA ARG A 123 5.19 2.36 0.16
C ARG A 123 5.05 0.86 0.43
N ASP A 124 4.00 0.46 1.13
CA ASP A 124 3.77 -0.93 1.52
C ASP A 124 3.60 -1.83 0.28
N ARG A 125 2.85 -1.36 -0.73
CA ARG A 125 2.75 -2.03 -2.04
C ARG A 125 4.13 -2.24 -2.67
N PHE A 126 4.94 -1.19 -2.75
CA PHE A 126 6.26 -1.25 -3.36
C PHE A 126 7.23 -2.15 -2.58
N GLU A 127 7.21 -2.07 -1.25
CA GLU A 127 8.05 -2.91 -0.38
C GLU A 127 7.69 -4.40 -0.52
N ILE A 128 6.41 -4.74 -0.63
CA ILE A 128 5.93 -6.11 -0.88
C ILE A 128 6.35 -6.60 -2.28
N GLU A 129 6.21 -5.76 -3.31
CA GLU A 129 6.52 -6.09 -4.70
C GLU A 129 8.01 -6.33 -4.93
N THR A 130 8.86 -5.45 -4.40
CA THR A 130 10.32 -5.54 -4.55
C THR A 130 10.97 -6.46 -3.53
N GLY A 131 10.24 -6.78 -2.47
CA GLY A 131 10.74 -7.57 -1.38
C GLY A 131 11.64 -6.82 -0.41
N PHE A 132 11.53 -5.50 -0.39
CA PHE A 132 12.29 -4.59 0.46
C PHE A 132 12.25 -4.98 1.95
N SER A 133 13.38 -4.80 2.64
CA SER A 133 13.51 -4.87 4.10
C SER A 133 14.31 -3.65 4.58
N PRO A 134 13.82 -2.88 5.56
CA PRO A 134 14.50 -1.67 5.99
C PRO A 134 15.84 -1.98 6.66
N GLY A 135 16.92 -1.38 6.14
CA GLY A 135 18.29 -1.52 6.65
C GLY A 135 19.14 -2.46 5.80
N GLY A 136 19.89 -1.90 4.84
CA GLY A 136 20.80 -2.59 3.94
C GLY A 136 22.03 -3.21 4.60
N GLN A 137 21.82 -4.15 5.53
CA GLN A 137 22.72 -5.26 5.74
C GLN A 137 22.00 -6.52 5.26
N PRO A 138 22.67 -7.46 4.55
CA PRO A 138 22.14 -8.79 4.34
C PRO A 138 22.19 -9.52 5.68
N MET A 139 21.24 -9.19 6.55
CA MET A 139 21.01 -9.87 7.81
C MET A 139 19.70 -10.62 7.64
N GLU A 140 19.80 -11.94 7.75
CA GLU A 140 18.76 -12.95 7.68
C GLU A 140 17.33 -12.41 7.80
N GLU A 141 16.62 -12.44 6.65
CA GLU A 141 15.17 -12.42 6.47
C GLU A 141 14.34 -11.74 7.58
N ALA A 142 13.86 -10.52 7.33
CA ALA A 142 12.61 -10.09 7.97
C ALA A 142 11.50 -11.01 7.46
N THR A 143 11.24 -12.07 8.23
CA THR A 143 10.48 -13.25 7.84
C THR A 143 8.99 -13.00 7.67
N PHE A 144 8.47 -11.80 7.95
CA PHE A 144 7.04 -11.49 7.80
C PHE A 144 6.73 -10.01 7.47
N ILE A 145 6.01 -9.79 6.36
CA ILE A 145 5.52 -8.47 5.88
C ILE A 145 4.02 -8.62 5.55
N HIS A 146 3.21 -7.59 5.79
CA HIS A 146 1.77 -7.64 5.52
C HIS A 146 1.19 -6.29 5.09
N SER A 147 0.09 -6.30 4.33
CA SER A 147 -0.79 -5.15 4.11
C SER A 147 -1.51 -4.75 5.40
N ALA A 148 -2.05 -3.52 5.49
CA ALA A 148 -2.76 -3.04 6.68
C ALA A 148 -3.96 -3.93 7.08
N ASP A 149 -4.66 -4.47 6.08
CA ASP A 149 -5.79 -5.37 6.24
C ASP A 149 -5.40 -6.86 6.34
N TYR A 150 -4.11 -7.19 6.23
CA TYR A 150 -3.56 -8.56 6.20
C TYR A 150 -4.10 -9.44 5.06
N LEU A 151 -4.78 -8.87 4.05
CA LEU A 151 -5.23 -9.62 2.88
C LEU A 151 -4.07 -10.02 1.98
N GLU A 152 -2.94 -9.32 2.03
CA GLU A 152 -1.71 -9.72 1.35
C GLU A 152 -0.57 -9.80 2.36
N VAL A 153 0.05 -10.98 2.46
CA VAL A 153 1.17 -11.21 3.37
C VAL A 153 2.31 -11.92 2.67
N ARG A 154 3.54 -11.63 3.09
CA ARG A 154 4.74 -12.33 2.68
C ARG A 154 5.42 -12.90 3.93
N CYS A 155 5.71 -14.21 3.90
CA CYS A 155 6.35 -14.89 5.01
C CYS A 155 7.41 -15.86 4.50
N ASN A 156 8.65 -15.79 5.00
CA ASN A 156 9.79 -16.63 4.56
C ASN A 156 9.93 -16.70 3.02
N GLY A 157 9.86 -15.56 2.35
CA GLY A 157 9.90 -15.47 0.88
C GLY A 157 8.62 -15.91 0.14
N CYS A 158 7.65 -16.55 0.81
CA CYS A 158 6.37 -16.96 0.21
C CYS A 158 5.33 -15.83 0.26
N ARG A 159 4.64 -15.59 -0.84
CA ARG A 159 3.52 -14.62 -0.93
C ARG A 159 2.18 -15.33 -0.78
N PHE A 160 1.27 -14.73 -0.03
CA PHE A 160 -0.07 -15.25 0.22
C PHE A 160 -1.12 -14.14 0.03
N LYS A 161 -2.18 -14.46 -0.71
CA LYS A 161 -3.40 -13.64 -0.80
C LYS A 161 -4.48 -14.29 0.04
N LEU A 162 -4.81 -13.68 1.17
CA LEU A 162 -5.66 -14.24 2.21
C LEU A 162 -7.10 -13.77 2.07
N GLY A 163 -8.04 -14.66 2.40
CA GLY A 163 -9.43 -14.26 2.63
C GLY A 163 -9.61 -13.61 4.01
N PRO A 164 -10.76 -12.96 4.30
CA PRO A 164 -10.97 -12.22 5.55
C PRO A 164 -10.68 -13.02 6.82
N ILE A 165 -11.17 -14.26 6.89
CA ILE A 165 -10.94 -15.15 8.05
C ILE A 165 -9.45 -15.51 8.18
N GLN A 166 -8.77 -15.77 7.06
CA GLN A 166 -7.34 -16.08 7.06
C GLN A 166 -6.52 -14.87 7.52
N ALA A 167 -6.88 -13.66 7.06
CA ALA A 167 -6.25 -12.40 7.44
C ALA A 167 -6.43 -12.10 8.94
N GLU A 168 -7.64 -12.29 9.49
CA GLU A 168 -7.90 -12.15 10.94
C GLU A 168 -7.05 -13.13 11.77
N VAL A 169 -6.93 -14.38 11.32
CA VAL A 169 -6.09 -15.39 12.00
C VAL A 169 -4.62 -14.97 11.98
N VAL A 170 -4.11 -14.52 10.83
CA VAL A 170 -2.71 -14.10 10.69
C VAL A 170 -2.44 -12.85 11.51
N ARG A 171 -3.35 -11.87 11.52
CA ARG A 171 -3.27 -10.69 12.39
C ARG A 171 -3.18 -11.08 13.87
N ALA A 172 -4.07 -11.96 14.31
CA ALA A 172 -4.10 -12.47 15.68
C ALA A 172 -2.78 -13.13 16.10
N LEU A 173 -2.19 -13.93 15.21
CA LEU A 173 -0.91 -14.60 15.47
C LEU A 173 0.27 -13.61 15.42
N HIS A 174 0.21 -12.58 14.58
CA HIS A 174 1.23 -11.53 14.51
C HIS A 174 1.25 -10.68 15.77
N GLU A 175 0.08 -10.21 16.21
CA GLU A 175 -0.06 -9.44 17.46
C GLU A 175 0.46 -10.24 18.66
N ALA A 176 0.15 -11.54 18.72
CA ALA A 176 0.64 -12.42 19.76
C ALA A 176 2.17 -12.59 19.73
N ALA A 177 2.76 -12.68 18.55
CA ALA A 177 4.21 -12.73 18.38
C ALA A 177 4.87 -11.41 18.83
N GLN A 178 4.30 -10.25 18.44
CA GLN A 178 4.78 -8.93 18.87
C GLN A 178 4.65 -8.73 20.38
N ALA A 179 3.62 -9.30 21.00
CA ALA A 179 3.42 -9.29 22.45
C ALA A 179 4.32 -10.29 23.22
N GLY A 180 5.19 -11.03 22.53
CA GLY A 180 6.11 -12.01 23.15
C GLY A 180 5.45 -13.33 23.56
N VAL A 181 4.19 -13.58 23.15
CA VAL A 181 3.42 -14.79 23.43
C VAL A 181 3.04 -15.51 22.12
N PRO A 182 4.02 -15.96 21.30
CA PRO A 182 3.77 -16.34 19.92
C PRO A 182 2.85 -17.57 19.77
N TRP A 183 2.90 -18.51 20.71
CA TRP A 183 2.09 -19.73 20.65
C TRP A 183 0.69 -19.49 21.17
N GLN A 184 -0.29 -19.71 20.30
CA GLN A 184 -1.69 -19.43 20.57
C GLN A 184 -2.57 -20.66 20.35
N ASN A 185 -3.65 -20.77 21.12
CA ASN A 185 -4.60 -21.86 20.97
C ASN A 185 -5.38 -21.73 19.65
N GLY A 186 -5.25 -22.71 18.76
CA GLY A 186 -5.84 -22.66 17.43
C GLY A 186 -7.36 -22.57 17.43
N LYS A 187 -8.05 -23.27 18.35
CA LYS A 187 -9.52 -23.19 18.44
C LYS A 187 -10.00 -21.81 18.87
N ALA A 188 -9.31 -21.22 19.85
CA ALA A 188 -9.64 -19.88 20.33
C ALA A 188 -9.45 -18.82 19.24
N ILE A 189 -8.33 -18.88 18.51
CA ILE A 189 -8.06 -17.97 17.38
C ILE A 189 -9.10 -18.14 16.27
N LEU A 190 -9.39 -19.37 15.86
CA LEU A 190 -10.37 -19.65 14.81
C LEU A 190 -11.77 -19.16 15.20
N SER A 191 -12.19 -19.37 16.44
CA SER A 191 -13.46 -18.85 16.95
C SER A 191 -13.49 -17.33 16.95
N ARG A 192 -12.39 -16.67 17.39
CA ARG A 192 -12.28 -15.22 17.42
C ARG A 192 -12.31 -14.61 16.03
N ALA A 193 -11.69 -15.28 15.05
CA ALA A 193 -11.67 -14.89 13.65
C ALA A 193 -13.00 -15.21 12.90
N GLY A 194 -14.03 -15.71 13.60
CA GLY A 194 -15.32 -16.04 12.99
C GLY A 194 -15.31 -17.26 12.06
N SER A 195 -14.31 -18.14 12.19
CA SER A 195 -14.22 -19.35 11.38
C SER A 195 -15.30 -20.36 11.75
N LYS A 196 -15.99 -20.90 10.74
CA LYS A 196 -16.86 -22.09 10.89
C LYS A 196 -16.07 -23.39 11.03
N SER A 197 -14.79 -23.38 10.64
CA SER A 197 -13.90 -24.53 10.79
C SER A 197 -13.17 -24.49 12.12
N LEU A 198 -13.03 -25.67 12.73
CA LEU A 198 -12.27 -25.90 13.97
C LEU A 198 -10.81 -26.28 13.71
N ARG A 199 -10.39 -26.39 12.45
CA ARG A 199 -9.04 -26.84 12.06
C ARG A 199 -8.34 -25.81 11.20
N MET A 200 -7.12 -25.45 11.59
CA MET A 200 -6.30 -24.46 10.86
C MET A 200 -6.05 -24.89 9.41
N ALA A 201 -5.77 -26.17 9.18
CA ALA A 201 -5.54 -26.73 7.86
C ALA A 201 -6.73 -26.54 6.91
N ASP A 202 -7.96 -26.64 7.42
CA ASP A 202 -9.17 -26.47 6.59
C ASP A 202 -9.39 -25.00 6.22
N VAL A 203 -8.99 -24.07 7.09
CA VAL A 203 -9.07 -22.62 6.82
C VAL A 203 -8.03 -22.20 5.78
N PHE A 204 -6.81 -22.75 5.84
CA PHE A 204 -5.71 -22.38 4.94
C PHE A 204 -5.53 -23.33 3.75
N LYS A 205 -6.44 -24.29 3.52
CA LYS A 205 -6.30 -25.30 2.45
C LYS A 205 -6.15 -24.72 1.04
N SER A 206 -6.65 -23.50 0.81
CA SER A 206 -6.54 -22.80 -0.48
C SER A 206 -5.16 -22.18 -0.69
N GLN A 207 -4.38 -22.00 0.38
CA GLN A 207 -3.04 -21.42 0.33
C GLN A 207 -2.02 -22.54 0.17
N LYS A 208 -1.43 -22.61 -1.03
CA LYS A 208 -0.28 -23.49 -1.26
C LYS A 208 0.83 -23.11 -0.28
N ASP A 209 1.49 -24.09 0.32
CA ASP A 209 2.63 -23.85 1.20
C ASP A 209 2.33 -23.00 2.46
N TRP A 210 1.07 -22.97 2.93
CA TRP A 210 0.66 -22.20 4.14
C TRP A 210 1.42 -22.55 5.42
N ARG A 211 2.12 -23.69 5.47
CA ARG A 211 3.01 -24.06 6.57
C ARG A 211 4.27 -23.19 6.65
N HIS A 212 4.63 -22.52 5.56
CA HIS A 212 5.67 -21.50 5.56
C HIS A 212 5.18 -20.21 6.23
N LEU A 213 3.86 -20.03 6.38
CA LEU A 213 3.26 -18.89 7.08
C LEU A 213 2.97 -19.20 8.56
N ILE A 214 2.43 -20.39 8.87
CA ILE A 214 1.99 -20.76 10.22
C ILE A 214 2.62 -22.09 10.65
N ARG A 215 3.28 -22.10 11.83
CA ARG A 215 3.76 -23.32 12.49
C ARG A 215 2.72 -23.88 13.46
N SER A 216 2.72 -25.20 13.62
CA SER A 216 1.95 -25.90 14.65
C SER A 216 2.87 -26.68 15.58
N ASP A 217 2.57 -26.66 16.87
CA ASP A 217 3.25 -27.47 17.90
C ASP A 217 2.75 -28.94 17.94
N ARG A 218 1.77 -29.29 17.09
CA ARG A 218 1.06 -30.58 17.05
C ARG A 218 0.25 -30.92 18.32
N ARG A 219 0.07 -29.95 19.24
CA ARG A 219 -0.74 -30.04 20.47
C ARG A 219 -1.92 -29.07 20.47
N GLY A 220 -2.16 -28.41 19.34
CA GLY A 220 -3.26 -27.45 19.15
C GLY A 220 -2.82 -25.98 19.28
N GLY A 221 -1.53 -25.74 19.53
CA GLY A 221 -0.88 -24.44 19.45
C GLY A 221 -0.44 -24.11 18.03
N TYR A 222 -0.58 -22.84 17.66
CA TYR A 222 -0.14 -22.28 16.39
C TYR A 222 0.57 -20.95 16.64
N ARG A 223 1.57 -20.64 15.81
CA ARG A 223 2.26 -19.36 15.77
C ARG A 223 2.61 -18.97 14.34
N LEU A 224 2.88 -17.69 14.10
CA LEU A 224 3.51 -17.30 12.84
C LEU A 224 4.91 -17.90 12.72
N ASN A 225 5.25 -18.27 11.50
CA ASN A 225 6.56 -18.78 11.17
C ASN A 225 7.54 -17.63 10.96
N LEU A 226 8.06 -17.07 12.05
CA LEU A 226 9.03 -15.98 12.03
C LEU A 226 10.49 -16.46 12.19
N ASP A 227 10.71 -17.79 12.25
CA ASP A 227 12.05 -18.39 12.39
C ASP A 227 12.59 -18.92 11.05
#